data_AF-A0A8J7FRE4-F1
#
_entry.id   AF-A0A8J7FRE4-F1
#
_cell.length_a   1.000
_cell.length_b   1.000
_cell.length_c   1.000
_cell.angle_alpha   90.00
_cell.angle_beta   90.00
_cell.angle_gamma   90.00
#
_symmetry.space_group_name_H-M   'P 1'
#
loop_
_entity.id
_entity.type
_entity.pdbx_description
1 polymer ?
#
loop_
_entity_poly.entity_id
_entity_poly.type
_entity_poly.pdbx_seq_one_letter_code
_entity_poly.pdbx_strand_id
1 'polypeptide(L)'
;MTDTIDPWHQFVAALQNDILPIYARHEDEFDYPRIHGRLHICRSIVLAEVMASLYTPFAEVDRFAIRYAVAFHDSARQDNGVDIWELASAENCFNYLRRTLAIEDVWARSISQLIVKQGTPQSINQQIADDADTLEIMRLTKLAGFKPAYLHFGQNIPELGELRESLINEAWQLIDITEQIKGRLSPRTYLEDVMALAQSYPLLAAGLHHLKAVS
;
A
#
# COMPACT_ATOMS: atom_id res chain seq x y z
N MET A 1 16.37 -23.80 18.47
CA MET A 1 16.28 -22.40 18.04
C MET A 1 14.98 -22.30 17.29
N THR A 2 14.00 -21.58 17.82
CA THR A 2 12.74 -21.33 17.10
C THR A 2 13.08 -20.34 15.99
N ASP A 3 13.10 -20.79 14.74
CA ASP A 3 13.18 -19.90 13.59
C ASP A 3 11.96 -18.98 13.65
N THR A 4 12.15 -17.76 14.17
CA THR A 4 11.14 -16.72 14.11
C THR A 4 11.01 -16.36 12.63
N ILE A 5 9.91 -16.81 12.02
CA ILE A 5 9.58 -16.49 10.62
C ILE A 5 9.57 -14.98 10.49
N ASP A 6 10.31 -14.45 9.51
CA ASP A 6 10.43 -13.03 9.20
C ASP A 6 9.03 -12.37 9.06
N PRO A 7 8.73 -11.28 9.80
CA PRO A 7 7.45 -10.58 9.71
C PRO A 7 7.08 -10.14 8.29
N TRP A 8 8.06 -9.86 7.43
CA TRP A 8 7.81 -9.57 6.02
C TRP A 8 7.25 -10.80 5.29
N HIS A 9 7.92 -11.95 5.39
CA HIS A 9 7.48 -13.19 4.76
C HIS A 9 6.09 -13.64 5.24
N GLN A 10 5.79 -13.47 6.53
CA GLN A 10 4.45 -13.73 7.06
C GLN A 10 3.39 -12.84 6.41
N PHE A 11 3.67 -11.54 6.30
CA PHE A 11 2.76 -10.60 5.63
C PHE A 11 2.57 -10.93 4.15
N VAL A 12 3.64 -11.24 3.41
CA VAL A 12 3.54 -11.62 1.98
C VAL A 12 2.67 -12.86 1.81
N ALA A 13 2.83 -13.87 2.66
CA ALA A 13 2.00 -15.06 2.64
C ALA A 13 0.52 -14.75 2.92
N ALA A 14 0.23 -13.90 3.92
CA ALA A 14 -1.13 -13.45 4.23
C ALA A 14 -1.74 -12.65 3.07
N LEU A 15 -0.97 -11.71 2.50
CA LEU A 15 -1.38 -10.91 1.35
C LEU A 15 -1.77 -11.81 0.17
N GLN A 16 -0.90 -12.74 -0.20
CA GLN A 16 -1.07 -13.58 -1.37
C GLN A 16 -2.22 -14.59 -1.23
N ASN A 17 -2.39 -15.18 -0.04
CA ASN A 17 -3.33 -16.29 0.17
C ASN A 17 -4.71 -15.83 0.65
N ASP A 18 -4.80 -14.72 1.38
CA ASP A 18 -6.04 -14.33 2.05
C ASP A 18 -6.60 -13.01 1.53
N ILE A 19 -5.73 -12.06 1.17
CA ILE A 19 -6.14 -10.67 0.87
C ILE A 19 -6.31 -10.46 -0.64
N LEU A 20 -5.30 -10.75 -1.47
CA LEU A 20 -5.38 -10.61 -2.93
C LEU A 20 -6.53 -11.39 -3.59
N PRO A 21 -7.02 -12.53 -3.05
CA PRO A 21 -8.23 -13.17 -3.57
C PRO A 21 -9.50 -12.31 -3.43
N ILE A 22 -9.58 -11.36 -2.49
CA ILE A 22 -10.70 -10.40 -2.40
C ILE A 22 -10.72 -9.55 -3.68
N TYR A 23 -9.56 -8.98 -4.02
CA TYR A 23 -9.38 -8.15 -5.20
C TYR A 23 -9.51 -8.92 -6.51
N ALA A 24 -9.11 -10.21 -6.53
CA ALA A 24 -9.39 -11.06 -7.67
C ALA A 24 -10.90 -11.17 -7.96
N ARG A 25 -11.73 -11.29 -6.91
CA ARG A 25 -13.20 -11.27 -7.08
C ARG A 25 -13.69 -9.92 -7.57
N HIS A 26 -13.15 -8.80 -7.07
CA HIS A 26 -13.51 -7.47 -7.57
C HIS A 26 -13.27 -7.38 -9.08
N GLU A 27 -12.09 -7.81 -9.54
CA GLU A 27 -11.71 -7.83 -10.96
C GLU A 27 -12.66 -8.68 -11.83
N ASP A 28 -13.25 -9.74 -11.27
CA ASP A 28 -14.19 -10.63 -11.96
C ASP A 28 -15.65 -10.13 -11.90
N GLU A 29 -16.02 -9.34 -10.88
CA GLU A 29 -17.41 -8.97 -10.60
C GLU A 29 -17.78 -7.55 -11.09
N PHE A 30 -17.05 -6.52 -10.66
CA PHE A 30 -17.39 -5.12 -10.97
C PHE A 30 -16.22 -4.29 -11.50
N ASP A 31 -14.99 -4.67 -11.14
CA ASP A 31 -13.77 -3.94 -11.48
C ASP A 31 -13.02 -4.59 -12.65
N TYR A 32 -13.74 -4.89 -13.73
CA TYR A 32 -13.14 -5.40 -14.97
C TYR A 32 -11.95 -4.57 -15.49
N PRO A 33 -11.95 -3.22 -15.36
CA PRO A 33 -10.79 -2.39 -15.73
C PRO A 33 -9.59 -2.51 -14.77
N ARG A 34 -9.78 -3.15 -13.61
CA ARG A 34 -8.78 -3.39 -12.56
C ARG A 34 -8.25 -2.11 -11.93
N ILE A 35 -9.13 -1.14 -11.69
CA ILE A 35 -8.78 0.13 -11.06
C ILE A 35 -8.39 -0.09 -9.60
N HIS A 36 -9.20 -0.85 -8.87
CA HIS A 36 -9.04 -1.19 -7.45
C HIS A 36 -8.61 -2.65 -7.29
N GLY A 37 -7.85 -3.18 -8.26
CA GLY A 37 -7.45 -4.58 -8.34
C GLY A 37 -6.15 -4.92 -7.61
N ARG A 38 -5.71 -6.17 -7.77
CA ARG A 38 -4.53 -6.72 -7.07
C ARG A 38 -3.24 -5.95 -7.32
N LEU A 39 -3.01 -5.49 -8.57
CA LEU A 39 -1.79 -4.78 -8.93
C LEU A 39 -1.71 -3.40 -8.25
N HIS A 40 -2.84 -2.70 -8.14
CA HIS A 40 -2.95 -1.45 -7.40
C HIS A 40 -2.53 -1.64 -5.94
N ILE A 41 -3.11 -2.63 -5.25
CA ILE A 41 -2.75 -2.95 -3.86
C ILE A 41 -1.28 -3.29 -3.71
N CYS A 42 -0.71 -4.08 -4.62
CA CYS A 42 0.71 -4.44 -4.57
C CYS A 42 1.62 -3.20 -4.71
N ARG A 43 1.30 -2.26 -5.60
CA ARG A 43 2.05 -1.00 -5.72
C ARG A 43 1.89 -0.11 -4.49
N SER A 44 0.67 0.05 -3.99
CA SER A 44 0.43 0.82 -2.76
C SER A 44 1.26 0.29 -1.59
N ILE A 45 1.38 -1.03 -1.43
CA ILE A 45 2.23 -1.64 -0.39
C ILE A 45 3.70 -1.29 -0.58
N VAL A 46 4.21 -1.38 -1.82
CA VAL A 46 5.61 -1.02 -2.12
C VAL A 46 5.89 0.45 -1.83
N LEU A 47 5.00 1.35 -2.25
CA LEU A 47 5.13 2.78 -1.98
C LEU A 47 5.04 3.09 -0.48
N ALA A 48 4.14 2.42 0.25
CA ALA A 48 4.02 2.54 1.69
C ALA A 48 5.28 2.06 2.42
N GLU A 49 5.89 0.95 2.00
CA GLU A 49 7.15 0.45 2.58
C GLU A 49 8.31 1.42 2.38
N VAL A 50 8.41 2.01 1.18
CA VAL A 50 9.42 3.05 0.88
C VAL A 50 9.22 4.25 1.79
N MET A 51 8.00 4.81 1.84
CA MET A 51 7.72 5.96 2.70
C MET A 51 7.97 5.63 4.17
N ALA A 52 7.54 4.46 4.66
CA ALA A 52 7.83 4.00 6.01
C ALA A 52 9.33 3.99 6.33
N SER A 53 10.17 3.56 5.37
CA SER A 53 11.64 3.62 5.52
C SER A 53 12.18 5.03 5.57
N LEU A 54 11.66 5.93 4.73
CA LEU A 54 12.06 7.32 4.74
C LEU A 54 11.65 8.02 6.05
N TYR A 55 10.49 7.69 6.62
CA TYR A 55 10.03 8.25 7.90
C TYR A 55 10.70 7.66 9.15
N THR A 56 11.23 6.43 9.08
CA THR A 56 11.79 5.71 10.24
C THR A 56 12.84 6.52 11.04
N PRO A 57 13.75 7.30 10.42
CA PRO A 57 14.71 8.13 11.16
C PRO A 57 14.08 9.29 11.94
N PHE A 58 12.83 9.66 11.65
CA PHE A 58 12.20 10.89 12.15
C PHE A 58 10.98 10.63 13.04
N ALA A 59 10.37 9.45 12.95
CA ALA A 59 9.17 9.09 13.70
C ALA A 59 9.10 7.59 13.97
N GLU A 60 8.34 7.20 14.99
CA GLU A 60 7.96 5.80 15.17
C GLU A 60 6.98 5.38 14.08
N VAL A 61 7.32 4.31 13.36
CA VAL A 61 6.55 3.79 12.22
C VAL A 61 6.14 2.35 12.51
N ASP A 62 4.82 2.11 12.54
CA ASP A 62 4.26 0.76 12.69
C ASP A 62 4.01 0.16 11.30
N ARG A 63 5.03 -0.52 10.76
CA ARG A 63 4.93 -1.17 9.44
C ARG A 63 3.88 -2.26 9.40
N PHE A 64 3.66 -2.97 10.51
CA PHE A 64 2.61 -3.99 10.57
C PHE A 64 1.25 -3.34 10.35
N ALA A 65 0.97 -2.25 11.09
CA ALA A 65 -0.27 -1.50 10.94
C ALA A 65 -0.45 -0.95 9.51
N ILE A 66 0.58 -0.30 8.96
CA ILE A 66 0.52 0.30 7.62
C ILE A 66 0.25 -0.77 6.55
N ARG A 67 0.97 -1.89 6.58
CA ARG A 67 0.82 -2.98 5.61
C ARG A 67 -0.60 -3.50 5.56
N TYR A 68 -1.19 -3.82 6.71
CA TYR A 68 -2.56 -4.34 6.76
C TYR A 68 -3.61 -3.27 6.47
N ALA A 69 -3.39 -2.02 6.85
CA ALA A 69 -4.29 -0.93 6.46
C ALA A 69 -4.32 -0.76 4.94
N VAL A 70 -3.15 -0.64 4.30
CA VAL A 70 -3.03 -0.50 2.84
C VAL A 70 -3.56 -1.73 2.11
N ALA A 71 -3.26 -2.93 2.61
CA ALA A 71 -3.71 -4.17 1.97
C ALA A 71 -5.23 -4.36 1.98
N PHE A 72 -5.95 -3.74 2.92
CA PHE A 72 -7.41 -3.88 3.04
C PHE A 72 -8.20 -2.64 2.61
N HIS A 73 -7.57 -1.52 2.25
CA HIS A 73 -8.26 -0.23 2.14
C HIS A 73 -9.45 -0.24 1.16
N ASP A 74 -9.33 -0.97 0.05
CA ASP A 74 -10.38 -1.14 -0.96
C ASP A 74 -11.14 -2.48 -0.86
N SER A 75 -10.93 -3.27 0.20
CA SER A 75 -11.40 -4.66 0.28
C SER A 75 -12.93 -4.83 0.31
N ALA A 76 -13.68 -3.78 0.64
CA ALA A 76 -15.14 -3.83 0.70
C ALA A 76 -15.83 -3.14 -0.49
N ARG A 77 -15.06 -2.63 -1.46
CA ARG A 77 -15.63 -1.95 -2.63
C ARG A 77 -16.58 -2.86 -3.39
N GLN A 78 -17.65 -2.26 -3.92
CA GLN A 78 -18.63 -2.94 -4.77
C GLN A 78 -18.83 -2.26 -6.11
N ASP A 79 -18.24 -1.08 -6.31
CA ASP A 79 -18.17 -0.39 -7.58
C ASP A 79 -16.92 0.52 -7.69
N ASN A 80 -16.72 1.06 -8.88
CA ASN A 80 -15.59 1.92 -9.26
C ASN A 80 -15.87 3.43 -9.10
N GLY A 81 -17.01 3.80 -8.52
CA GLY A 81 -17.45 5.17 -8.31
C GLY A 81 -16.83 5.83 -7.07
N VAL A 82 -17.59 6.72 -6.45
CA VAL A 82 -17.17 7.39 -5.20
C VAL A 82 -17.02 6.35 -4.10
N ASP A 83 -15.89 6.38 -3.40
CA ASP A 83 -15.66 5.45 -2.30
C ASP A 83 -16.58 5.76 -1.11
N ILE A 84 -17.47 4.82 -0.81
CA ILE A 84 -18.35 4.84 0.36
C ILE A 84 -18.14 3.60 1.25
N TRP A 85 -17.11 2.80 0.97
CA TRP A 85 -16.88 1.49 1.61
C TRP A 85 -15.74 1.48 2.62
N GLU A 86 -15.05 2.60 2.86
CA GLU A 86 -13.91 2.69 3.79
C GLU A 86 -14.20 2.07 5.16
N LEU A 87 -15.37 2.35 5.76
CA LEU A 87 -15.77 1.76 7.04
C LEU A 87 -15.95 0.23 6.98
N ALA A 88 -16.45 -0.28 5.86
CA ALA A 88 -16.60 -1.72 5.65
C ALA A 88 -15.23 -2.38 5.38
N SER A 89 -14.34 -1.72 4.64
CA SER A 89 -12.95 -2.14 4.44
C SER A 89 -12.18 -2.19 5.77
N ALA A 90 -12.38 -1.18 6.63
CA ALA A 90 -11.84 -1.16 7.99
C ALA A 90 -12.37 -2.34 8.82
N GLU A 91 -13.67 -2.64 8.77
CA GLU A 91 -14.26 -3.78 9.47
C GLU A 91 -13.73 -5.13 8.94
N ASN A 92 -13.47 -5.26 7.63
CA ASN A 92 -12.81 -6.44 7.06
C ASN A 92 -11.39 -6.62 7.64
N CYS A 93 -10.60 -5.54 7.67
CA CYS A 93 -9.26 -5.52 8.26
C CYS A 93 -9.30 -5.92 9.74
N PHE A 94 -10.16 -5.27 10.55
CA PHE A 94 -10.34 -5.58 11.96
C PHE A 94 -10.66 -7.06 12.20
N ASN A 95 -11.63 -7.61 11.46
CA ASN A 95 -12.02 -9.00 11.62
C ASN A 95 -10.91 -9.97 11.19
N TYR A 96 -10.16 -9.66 10.14
CA TYR A 96 -9.03 -10.49 9.72
C TYR A 96 -7.93 -10.51 10.78
N LEU A 97 -7.49 -9.34 11.25
CA LEU A 97 -6.47 -9.22 12.30
C LEU A 97 -6.86 -9.97 13.56
N ARG A 98 -8.10 -9.81 14.03
CA ARG A 98 -8.59 -10.45 15.25
C ARG A 98 -8.79 -11.95 15.08
N ARG A 99 -9.44 -12.40 14.01
CA ARG A 99 -9.90 -13.80 13.87
C ARG A 99 -8.84 -14.70 13.23
N THR A 100 -8.06 -14.18 12.30
CA THR A 100 -7.07 -14.96 11.56
C THR A 100 -5.69 -14.85 12.20
N LEU A 101 -5.27 -13.63 12.57
CA LEU A 101 -3.95 -13.41 13.15
C LEU A 101 -3.92 -13.35 14.69
N ALA A 102 -5.08 -13.50 15.33
CA ALA A 102 -5.23 -13.45 16.80
C ALA A 102 -4.64 -12.18 17.43
N ILE A 103 -4.74 -11.04 16.73
CA ILE A 103 -4.32 -9.73 17.24
C ILE A 103 -5.37 -9.21 18.23
N GLU A 104 -4.89 -8.67 19.36
CA GLU A 104 -5.72 -8.07 20.40
C GLU A 104 -6.65 -6.98 19.86
N ASP A 105 -7.90 -6.98 20.33
CA ASP A 105 -9.00 -6.12 19.82
C ASP A 105 -8.62 -4.64 19.76
N VAL A 106 -7.93 -4.12 20.78
CA VAL A 106 -7.55 -2.70 20.86
C VAL A 106 -6.60 -2.33 19.73
N TRP A 107 -5.58 -3.16 19.48
CA TRP A 107 -4.59 -2.89 18.43
C TRP A 107 -5.16 -3.18 17.04
N ALA A 108 -5.91 -4.28 16.88
CA ALA A 108 -6.62 -4.57 15.63
C ALA A 108 -7.55 -3.41 15.22
N ARG A 109 -8.26 -2.82 16.20
CA ARG A 109 -9.10 -1.63 15.96
C ARG A 109 -8.26 -0.44 15.53
N SER A 110 -7.16 -0.11 16.23
CA SER A 110 -6.33 1.04 15.85
C SER A 110 -5.75 0.89 14.43
N ILE A 111 -5.37 -0.32 14.02
CA ILE A 111 -4.90 -0.60 12.65
C ILE A 111 -6.01 -0.36 11.64
N SER A 112 -7.21 -0.92 11.87
CA SER A 112 -8.35 -0.75 10.95
C SER A 112 -8.75 0.70 10.74
N GLN A 113 -8.61 1.55 11.75
CA GLN A 113 -8.99 2.96 11.66
C GLN A 113 -8.04 3.78 10.78
N LEU A 114 -6.86 3.26 10.43
CA LEU A 114 -5.98 3.89 9.45
C LEU A 114 -6.60 3.91 8.04
N ILE A 115 -7.57 3.05 7.74
CA ILE A 115 -8.25 2.97 6.43
C ILE A 115 -9.28 4.09 6.25
N VAL A 116 -9.87 4.57 7.34
CA VAL A 116 -10.95 5.56 7.29
C VAL A 116 -10.35 6.94 7.05
N LYS A 117 -10.55 7.48 5.84
CA LYS A 117 -9.89 8.72 5.43
C LYS A 117 -10.47 9.90 6.21
N GLN A 118 -9.57 10.79 6.61
CA GLN A 118 -9.91 12.06 7.24
C GLN A 118 -9.38 13.20 6.39
N GLY A 119 -9.94 14.40 6.55
CA GLY A 119 -9.45 15.58 5.82
C GLY A 119 -7.97 15.90 6.08
N THR A 120 -7.44 15.49 7.24
CA THR A 120 -6.01 15.56 7.58
C THR A 120 -5.63 14.31 8.37
N PRO A 121 -4.55 13.60 8.00
CA PRO A 121 -4.08 12.42 8.72
C PRO A 121 -3.75 12.73 10.18
N GLN A 122 -4.16 11.87 11.11
CA GLN A 122 -3.94 12.09 12.55
C GLN A 122 -2.62 11.51 13.07
N SER A 123 -1.93 10.69 12.27
CA SER A 123 -0.66 10.06 12.62
C SER A 123 0.21 9.82 11.38
N ILE A 124 1.51 9.62 11.57
CA ILE A 124 2.44 9.27 10.48
C ILE A 124 2.05 7.94 9.82
N ASN A 125 1.55 6.95 10.59
CA ASN A 125 1.10 5.67 10.04
C ASN A 125 -0.13 5.85 9.13
N GLN A 126 -1.10 6.67 9.54
CA GLN A 126 -2.25 7.00 8.70
C GLN A 126 -1.82 7.77 7.47
N GLN A 127 -0.92 8.75 7.64
CA GLN A 127 -0.40 9.55 6.54
C GLN A 127 0.27 8.68 5.47
N ILE A 128 1.13 7.73 5.87
CA ILE A 128 1.81 6.83 4.93
C ILE A 128 0.79 5.96 4.18
N ALA A 129 -0.25 5.46 4.87
CA ALA A 129 -1.30 4.67 4.23
C ALA A 129 -2.10 5.50 3.20
N ASP A 130 -2.51 6.71 3.58
CA ASP A 130 -3.26 7.64 2.71
C ASP A 130 -2.42 8.11 1.51
N ASP A 131 -1.15 8.45 1.73
CA ASP A 131 -0.25 8.93 0.70
C ASP A 131 0.06 7.83 -0.34
N ALA A 132 0.09 6.56 0.09
CA ALA A 132 0.36 5.44 -0.80
C ALA A 132 -0.75 5.23 -1.83
N ASP A 133 -2.01 5.33 -1.41
CA ASP A 133 -3.17 5.34 -2.33
C ASP A 133 -3.24 6.66 -3.13
N THR A 134 -2.91 7.79 -2.52
CA THR A 134 -2.87 9.09 -3.21
C THR A 134 -1.92 9.07 -4.41
N LEU A 135 -0.72 8.52 -4.28
CA LEU A 135 0.24 8.39 -5.40
C LEU A 135 -0.33 7.54 -6.55
N GLU A 136 -1.09 6.49 -6.22
CA GLU A 136 -1.68 5.60 -7.21
C GLU A 136 -2.71 6.27 -8.11
N ILE A 137 -3.26 7.45 -7.76
CA ILE A 137 -4.19 8.19 -8.63
C ILE A 137 -3.56 8.54 -9.99
N MET A 138 -2.22 8.62 -10.04
CA MET A 138 -1.47 8.86 -11.26
C MET A 138 -1.75 7.81 -12.34
N ARG A 139 -2.15 6.58 -11.98
CA ARG A 139 -2.54 5.56 -12.97
C ARG A 139 -3.76 5.97 -13.81
N LEU A 140 -4.64 6.80 -13.25
CA LEU A 140 -5.86 7.30 -13.91
C LEU A 140 -5.64 8.64 -14.60
N THR A 141 -4.85 9.53 -13.98
CA THR A 141 -4.69 10.91 -14.45
C THR A 141 -3.41 11.16 -15.23
N LYS A 142 -2.49 10.19 -15.23
CA LYS A 142 -1.06 10.36 -15.56
C LYS A 142 -0.38 11.34 -14.60
N LEU A 143 0.95 11.46 -14.71
CA LEU A 143 1.72 12.44 -13.95
C LEU A 143 1.19 13.88 -14.11
N ALA A 144 0.82 14.28 -15.33
CA ALA A 144 0.35 15.63 -15.63
C ALA A 144 -0.97 16.01 -14.92
N GLY A 145 -1.80 15.01 -14.58
CA GLY A 145 -3.05 15.23 -13.85
C GLY A 145 -2.93 15.04 -12.34
N PHE A 146 -1.76 14.62 -11.85
CA PHE A 146 -1.49 14.50 -10.42
C PHE A 146 -1.51 15.87 -9.76
N LYS A 147 -2.07 15.95 -8.56
CA LYS A 147 -2.14 17.18 -7.77
C LYS A 147 -1.31 16.99 -6.51
N PRO A 148 -0.03 17.42 -6.49
CA PRO A 148 0.84 17.22 -5.34
C PRO A 148 0.27 17.75 -4.03
N ALA A 149 -0.60 18.77 -4.06
CA ALA A 149 -1.23 19.33 -2.86
C ALA A 149 -2.01 18.31 -1.99
N TYR A 150 -2.46 17.18 -2.56
CA TYR A 150 -3.12 16.11 -1.80
C TYR A 150 -2.14 15.13 -1.12
N LEU A 151 -0.86 15.18 -1.49
CA LEU A 151 0.18 14.38 -0.84
C LEU A 151 0.65 15.09 0.44
N HIS A 152 0.66 14.36 1.54
CA HIS A 152 1.11 14.87 2.84
C HIS A 152 2.61 14.62 3.08
N PHE A 153 3.23 13.76 2.27
CA PHE A 153 4.63 13.37 2.38
C PHE A 153 5.56 14.59 2.55
N GLY A 154 6.35 14.56 3.62
CA GLY A 154 7.35 15.58 3.94
C GLY A 154 6.81 16.96 4.32
N GLN A 155 5.50 17.16 4.48
CA GLN A 155 4.94 18.48 4.81
C GLN A 155 5.49 19.05 6.13
N ASN A 156 5.76 18.20 7.12
CA ASN A 156 6.21 18.60 8.45
C ASN A 156 7.68 18.25 8.73
N ILE A 157 8.40 17.67 7.76
CA ILE A 157 9.78 17.19 7.91
C ILE A 157 10.56 17.67 6.67
N PRO A 158 11.32 18.78 6.77
CA PRO A 158 11.99 19.40 5.62
C PRO A 158 12.87 18.44 4.82
N GLU A 159 13.63 17.58 5.48
CA GLU A 159 14.51 16.57 4.86
C GLU A 159 13.72 15.59 3.97
N LEU A 160 12.50 15.25 4.36
CA LEU A 160 11.59 14.46 3.54
C LEU A 160 10.90 15.30 2.47
N GLY A 161 10.61 16.57 2.78
CA GLY A 161 10.09 17.53 1.81
C GLY A 161 10.99 17.66 0.57
N GLU A 162 12.31 17.61 0.74
CA GLU A 162 13.29 17.61 -0.35
C GLU A 162 13.19 16.37 -1.26
N LEU A 163 12.73 15.23 -0.73
CA LEU A 163 12.58 13.98 -1.47
C LEU A 163 11.24 13.86 -2.19
N ARG A 164 10.30 14.79 -1.95
CA ARG A 164 8.91 14.67 -2.41
C ARG A 164 8.77 14.59 -3.92
N GLU A 165 9.50 15.42 -4.66
CA GLU A 165 9.45 15.41 -6.14
C GLU A 165 10.03 14.10 -6.69
N SER A 166 11.15 13.63 -6.14
CA SER A 166 11.73 12.33 -6.50
C SER A 166 10.78 11.18 -6.22
N LEU A 167 10.11 11.18 -5.05
CA LEU A 167 9.11 10.16 -4.71
C LEU A 167 7.96 10.13 -5.72
N ILE A 168 7.41 11.28 -6.07
CA ILE A 168 6.32 11.37 -7.06
C ILE A 168 6.78 10.84 -8.42
N ASN A 169 7.97 11.26 -8.88
CA ASN A 169 8.49 10.88 -10.18
C ASN A 169 8.81 9.38 -10.27
N GLU A 170 9.47 8.81 -9.26
CA GLU A 170 9.79 7.38 -9.25
C GLU A 170 8.54 6.51 -9.04
N ALA A 171 7.59 6.94 -8.20
CA ALA A 171 6.30 6.29 -8.07
C ALA A 171 5.55 6.28 -9.41
N TRP A 172 5.54 7.41 -10.13
CA TRP A 172 4.97 7.47 -11.48
C TRP A 172 5.66 6.51 -12.45
N GLN A 173 6.99 6.46 -12.45
CA GLN A 173 7.73 5.56 -13.33
C GLN A 173 7.38 4.09 -13.07
N LEU A 174 7.28 3.69 -11.80
CA LEU A 174 6.84 2.35 -11.40
C LEU A 174 5.39 2.07 -11.85
N ILE A 175 4.48 3.02 -11.64
CA ILE A 175 3.08 2.91 -12.06
C ILE A 175 3.00 2.76 -13.58
N ASP A 176 3.67 3.62 -14.34
CA ASP A 176 3.62 3.64 -15.80
C ASP A 176 4.14 2.32 -16.39
N ILE A 177 5.30 1.84 -15.92
CA ILE A 177 5.85 0.57 -16.44
C ILE A 177 4.94 -0.61 -16.10
N THR A 178 4.44 -0.69 -14.86
CA THR A 178 3.58 -1.80 -14.44
C THR A 178 2.22 -1.79 -15.14
N GLU A 179 1.64 -0.63 -15.43
CA GLU A 179 0.43 -0.52 -16.25
C GLU A 179 0.66 -0.95 -17.70
N GLN A 180 1.81 -0.60 -18.29
CA GLN A 180 2.16 -1.01 -19.66
C GLN A 180 2.37 -2.52 -19.79
N ILE A 181 2.88 -3.17 -18.75
CA ILE A 181 3.17 -4.61 -18.78
C ILE A 181 2.18 -5.46 -18.00
N LYS A 182 1.09 -4.90 -17.45
CA LYS A 182 0.16 -5.63 -16.56
C LYS A 182 -0.39 -6.93 -17.13
N GLY A 183 -0.56 -7.02 -18.45
CA GLY A 183 -1.01 -8.25 -19.13
C GLY A 183 0.06 -9.36 -19.19
N ARG A 184 1.31 -9.06 -18.83
CA ARG A 184 2.44 -9.99 -18.80
C ARG A 184 2.87 -10.36 -17.38
N LEU A 185 2.44 -9.58 -16.38
CA LEU A 185 2.70 -9.87 -14.97
C LEU A 185 1.83 -11.05 -14.51
N SER A 186 2.35 -11.85 -13.58
CA SER A 186 1.60 -12.96 -13.02
C SER A 186 0.85 -12.50 -11.77
N PRO A 187 -0.47 -12.70 -11.66
CA PRO A 187 -1.22 -12.35 -10.47
C PRO A 187 -0.81 -13.08 -9.18
N ARG A 188 0.05 -14.11 -9.31
CA ARG A 188 0.63 -14.86 -8.17
C ARG A 188 1.95 -14.27 -7.66
N THR A 189 2.52 -13.32 -8.40
CA THR A 189 3.83 -12.72 -8.12
C THR A 189 3.80 -11.20 -8.25
N TYR A 190 2.60 -10.57 -8.24
CA TYR A 190 2.48 -9.13 -8.47
C TYR A 190 3.32 -8.32 -7.48
N LEU A 191 3.33 -8.67 -6.20
CA LEU A 191 4.12 -7.94 -5.22
C LEU A 191 5.62 -8.08 -5.51
N GLU A 192 6.09 -9.31 -5.75
CA GLU A 192 7.48 -9.59 -6.05
C GLU A 192 7.94 -8.91 -7.36
N ASP A 193 7.11 -8.96 -8.40
CA ASP A 193 7.37 -8.32 -9.69
C ASP A 193 7.45 -6.80 -9.54
N VAL A 194 6.54 -6.20 -8.78
CA VAL A 194 6.53 -4.75 -8.51
C VAL A 194 7.76 -4.35 -7.69
N MET A 195 8.12 -5.12 -6.65
CA MET A 195 9.32 -4.88 -5.86
C MET A 195 10.59 -4.99 -6.70
N ALA A 196 10.69 -5.98 -7.59
CA ALA A 196 11.82 -6.16 -8.48
C ALA A 196 11.97 -4.98 -9.45
N LEU A 197 10.86 -4.49 -10.01
CA LEU A 197 10.86 -3.29 -10.86
C LEU A 197 11.24 -2.04 -10.07
N ALA A 198 10.76 -1.91 -8.82
CA ALA A 198 11.06 -0.79 -7.94
C ALA A 198 12.57 -0.63 -7.66
N GLN A 199 13.35 -1.72 -7.70
CA GLN A 199 14.82 -1.67 -7.56
C GLN A 199 15.53 -0.88 -8.67
N SER A 200 14.84 -0.60 -9.79
CA SER A 200 15.40 0.21 -10.88
C SER A 200 15.39 1.71 -10.61
N TYR A 201 14.74 2.15 -9.52
CA TYR A 201 14.57 3.56 -9.17
C TYR A 201 15.31 3.87 -7.85
N PRO A 202 16.24 4.84 -7.82
CA PRO A 202 17.14 5.01 -6.67
C PRO A 202 16.47 5.21 -5.31
N LEU A 203 15.45 6.06 -5.22
CA LEU A 203 14.75 6.33 -3.96
C LEU A 203 13.91 5.13 -3.54
N LEU A 204 13.20 4.48 -4.47
CA LEU A 204 12.42 3.28 -4.16
C LEU A 204 13.33 2.12 -3.73
N ALA A 205 14.43 1.88 -4.44
CA ALA A 205 15.42 0.86 -4.09
C ALA A 205 16.00 1.10 -2.68
N ALA A 206 16.39 2.34 -2.38
CA ALA A 206 16.88 2.72 -1.05
C ALA A 206 15.80 2.51 0.03
N GLY A 207 14.54 2.77 -0.26
CA GLY A 207 13.43 2.54 0.68
C GLY A 207 13.11 1.07 0.95
N LEU A 208 13.53 0.15 0.06
CA LEU A 208 13.21 -1.28 0.14
C LEU A 208 14.38 -2.17 0.60
N HIS A 209 15.58 -1.61 0.81
CA HIS A 209 16.80 -2.38 1.08
C HIS A 209 16.74 -3.29 2.31
N HIS A 210 15.82 -3.02 3.25
CA HIS A 210 15.61 -3.83 4.47
C HIS A 210 14.77 -5.10 4.22
N LEU A 211 14.06 -5.17 3.09
CA LEU A 211 13.22 -6.31 2.74
C LEU A 211 14.05 -7.38 2.03
N LYS A 212 13.94 -8.62 2.50
CA LYS A 212 14.52 -9.78 1.83
C LYS A 212 13.60 -10.21 0.69
N ALA A 213 14.20 -10.64 -0.43
CA ALA A 213 13.45 -11.27 -1.50
C ALA A 213 12.78 -12.55 -0.98
N VAL A 214 11.49 -12.71 -1.31
CA VAL A 214 10.74 -13.93 -1.04
C VAL A 214 11.12 -14.93 -2.14
N SER A 215 11.84 -15.99 -1.78
CA SER A 215 12.30 -17.05 -2.70
C SER A 215 11.35 -18.23 -2.76
#